data_AF-A0A1S1GUF6-F1
#
_entry.id   AF-A0A1S1GUF6-F1
#
_cell.length_a   1.000
_cell.length_b   1.000
_cell.length_c   1.000
_cell.angle_alpha   90.00
_cell.angle_beta   90.00
_cell.angle_gamma   90.00
#
_symmetry.space_group_name_H-M   'P 1'
#
loop_
_entity.id
_entity.type
_entity.pdbx_description
1 polymer ?
#
loop_
_entity_poly.entity_id
_entity_poly.type
_entity_poly.pdbx_seq_one_letter_code
_entity_poly.pdbx_strand_id
1 'polypeptide(L)'
;MRFKSILIGTGLTPFLSFIIWLLTAHELLNFINIIFYVSLTIFIIVFALLIVQEGIFDATSYGFRRLKYQLSSSKKKQTIEDDEFFNPKHIKKDHYMISSWVIPILLINLLYFVLAIVISFSI
;
A
#
# COMPACT_ATOMS: atom_id res chain seq x y z
N MET A 1 -17.12 -8.54 8.59
CA MET A 1 -16.01 -8.80 7.63
C MET A 1 -14.62 -8.53 8.20
N ARG A 2 -14.35 -7.39 8.86
CA ARG A 2 -13.02 -7.06 9.45
C ARG A 2 -12.36 -8.17 10.28
N PHE A 3 -13.13 -8.85 11.15
CA PHE A 3 -12.56 -9.90 12.03
C PHE A 3 -12.03 -11.12 11.26
N LYS A 4 -12.74 -11.56 10.20
CA LYS A 4 -12.25 -12.63 9.31
C LYS A 4 -10.96 -12.22 8.61
N SER A 5 -10.87 -10.97 8.16
CA SER A 5 -9.68 -10.44 7.49
C SER A 5 -8.47 -10.33 8.42
N ILE A 6 -8.69 -9.95 9.69
CA ILE A 6 -7.65 -9.96 10.72
C ILE A 6 -7.17 -11.38 10.95
N LEU A 7 -8.09 -12.33 11.17
CA LEU A 7 -7.77 -13.74 11.41
C LEU A 7 -6.95 -14.37 10.27
N ILE A 8 -7.35 -14.09 9.03
CA ILE A 8 -6.64 -14.54 7.83
C ILE A 8 -5.26 -13.88 7.77
N GLY A 9 -5.16 -12.56 7.97
CA GLY A 9 -3.88 -11.84 7.94
C GLY A 9 -2.89 -12.31 9.01
N THR A 10 -3.36 -12.58 10.23
CA THR A 10 -2.53 -13.08 11.33
C THR A 10 -2.05 -14.51 11.09
N GLY A 11 -2.85 -15.36 10.44
CA GLY A 11 -2.49 -16.75 10.19
C GLY A 11 -1.65 -16.94 8.93
N LEU A 12 -1.91 -16.17 7.88
CA LEU A 12 -1.34 -16.38 6.55
C LEU A 12 0.18 -16.19 6.53
N THR A 13 0.67 -15.06 7.05
CA THR A 13 2.10 -14.71 7.05
C THR A 13 2.96 -15.75 7.78
N PRO A 14 2.67 -16.14 9.03
CA PRO A 14 3.46 -17.17 9.71
C PRO A 14 3.28 -18.56 9.07
N PHE A 15 2.10 -18.90 8.55
CA PHE A 15 1.87 -20.18 7.87
C PHE A 15 2.71 -20.30 6.59
N LEU A 16 2.72 -19.25 5.76
CA LEU A 16 3.51 -19.21 4.53
C LEU A 16 5.01 -19.24 4.85
N SER A 17 5.43 -18.52 5.89
CA SER A 17 6.82 -18.53 6.36
C SER A 17 7.23 -19.91 6.87
N PHE A 18 6.34 -20.62 7.57
CA PHE A 18 6.59 -21.99 8.04
C PHE A 18 6.78 -22.97 6.90
N ILE A 19 5.95 -22.89 5.85
CA ILE A 19 6.11 -23.72 4.65
C ILE A 19 7.46 -23.48 3.98
N ILE A 20 7.87 -22.21 3.83
CA ILE A 20 9.17 -21.86 3.23
C ILE A 20 10.30 -22.40 4.12
N TRP A 21 10.17 -22.27 5.44
CA TRP A 21 11.19 -22.72 6.38
C TRP A 21 11.44 -24.22 6.33
N LEU A 22 10.39 -25.04 6.18
CA LEU A 22 10.49 -26.50 6.00
C LEU A 22 11.33 -26.91 4.77
N LEU A 23 11.48 -26.01 3.78
CA LEU A 23 12.26 -26.23 2.57
C LEU A 23 13.70 -25.70 2.68
N THR A 24 14.11 -25.20 3.84
CA THR A 24 15.38 -24.50 4.05
C THR A 24 16.14 -25.05 5.28
N ALA A 25 17.18 -24.35 5.73
CA ALA A 25 17.87 -24.67 6.98
C ALA A 25 16.94 -24.45 8.18
N HIS A 26 16.80 -25.47 9.03
CA HIS A 26 15.87 -25.51 10.16
C HIS A 26 16.38 -24.72 11.38
N GLU A 27 17.05 -23.60 11.14
CA GLU A 27 17.55 -22.70 12.17
C GLU A 27 16.52 -21.62 12.51
N LEU A 28 16.47 -21.22 13.78
CA LEU A 28 15.54 -20.20 14.26
C LEU A 28 15.79 -18.84 13.60
N LEU A 29 17.06 -18.45 13.43
CA LEU A 29 17.44 -17.20 12.78
C LEU A 29 16.97 -17.19 11.32
N ASN A 30 17.11 -18.31 10.61
CA ASN A 30 16.61 -18.45 9.26
C ASN A 30 15.07 -18.34 9.21
N PHE A 31 14.34 -18.91 10.17
CA PHE A 31 12.89 -18.74 10.28
C PHE A 31 12.49 -17.27 10.46
N ILE A 32 13.17 -16.54 11.33
CA ILE A 32 12.92 -15.10 11.58
C ILE A 32 13.17 -14.29 10.31
N ASN A 33 14.26 -14.58 9.58
CA ASN A 33 14.56 -13.94 8.30
C ASN A 33 13.48 -14.21 7.26
N ILE A 34 12.96 -15.44 7.18
CA ILE A 34 11.86 -15.77 6.28
C ILE A 34 10.60 -14.97 6.64
N ILE A 35 10.24 -14.86 7.93
CA ILE A 35 9.11 -14.01 8.37
C ILE A 35 9.35 -12.55 7.96
N PHE A 36 10.57 -12.04 8.11
CA PHE A 36 10.94 -10.69 7.69
C PHE A 36 10.69 -10.48 6.19
N TYR A 37 11.21 -11.36 5.34
CA TYR A 37 11.05 -11.22 3.88
C TYR A 37 9.59 -11.37 3.45
N VAL A 38 8.88 -12.38 3.95
CA VAL A 38 7.47 -12.62 3.60
C VAL A 38 6.59 -11.45 4.03
N SER A 39 6.73 -10.98 5.28
CA SER A 39 5.95 -9.84 5.78
C SER A 39 6.24 -8.56 5.02
N LEU A 40 7.51 -8.29 4.68
CA LEU A 40 7.89 -7.13 3.87
C LEU A 40 7.28 -7.20 2.46
N THR A 41 7.34 -8.36 1.80
CA THR A 41 6.75 -8.53 0.46
C THR A 41 5.25 -8.32 0.48
N ILE A 42 4.53 -8.93 1.43
CA ILE A 42 3.08 -8.75 1.55
C ILE A 42 2.76 -7.29 1.87
N PHE A 43 3.51 -6.66 2.77
CA PHE A 43 3.35 -5.24 3.11
C PHE A 43 3.47 -4.35 1.86
N ILE A 44 4.51 -4.52 1.04
CA ILE A 44 4.72 -3.74 -0.18
C ILE A 44 3.55 -3.91 -1.16
N ILE A 45 3.11 -5.16 -1.39
CA ILE A 45 2.00 -5.46 -2.30
C ILE A 45 0.69 -4.82 -1.81
N VAL A 46 0.36 -4.98 -0.53
CA VAL A 46 -0.88 -4.45 0.05
C VAL A 46 -0.83 -2.92 0.15
N PHE A 47 0.34 -2.33 0.40
CA PHE A 47 0.53 -0.89 0.38
C PHE A 47 0.33 -0.32 -1.04
N ALA A 48 0.88 -0.97 -2.07
CA ALA A 48 0.62 -0.60 -3.46
C ALA A 48 -0.87 -0.69 -3.81
N LEU A 49 -1.56 -1.75 -3.36
CA LEU A 49 -3.02 -1.88 -3.52
C LEU A 49 -3.79 -0.78 -2.80
N LEU A 50 -3.36 -0.38 -1.60
CA LEU A 50 -3.95 0.75 -0.87
C LEU A 50 -3.84 2.04 -1.67
N ILE A 51 -2.65 2.36 -2.20
CA ILE A 51 -2.45 3.56 -3.02
C ILE A 51 -3.38 3.59 -4.24
N VAL A 52 -3.54 2.45 -4.91
CA VAL A 52 -4.43 2.32 -6.07
C VAL A 52 -5.90 2.46 -5.67
N GLN A 53 -6.32 1.86 -4.54
CA GLN A 53 -7.71 1.88 -4.08
C GLN A 53 -8.14 3.23 -3.50
N GLU A 54 -7.27 3.90 -2.75
CA GLU A 54 -7.52 5.26 -2.24
C GLU A 54 -7.52 6.30 -3.36
N GLY A 55 -7.06 5.94 -4.55
CA GLY A 55 -6.94 6.86 -5.66
C GLY A 55 -6.05 8.05 -5.32
N ILE A 56 -5.05 7.86 -4.45
CA ILE A 56 -4.06 8.89 -4.12
C ILE A 56 -3.47 9.44 -5.42
N PHE A 57 -3.15 8.56 -6.38
CA PHE A 57 -2.65 8.99 -7.69
C PHE A 57 -3.65 9.83 -8.49
N ASP A 58 -4.95 9.57 -8.40
CA ASP A 58 -5.98 10.39 -9.07
C ASP A 58 -6.11 11.77 -8.40
N ALA A 59 -6.15 11.83 -7.07
CA ALA A 59 -6.20 13.08 -6.31
C ALA A 59 -4.91 13.92 -6.50
N THR A 60 -3.75 13.29 -6.45
CA THR A 60 -2.45 13.92 -6.68
C THR A 60 -2.31 14.40 -8.13
N SER A 61 -2.74 13.59 -9.11
CA SER A 61 -2.74 14.02 -10.53
C SER A 61 -3.65 15.22 -10.76
N TYR A 62 -4.84 15.22 -10.15
CA TYR A 62 -5.75 16.37 -10.17
C TYR A 62 -5.09 17.63 -9.59
N GLY A 63 -4.48 17.52 -8.40
CA GLY A 63 -3.79 18.63 -7.74
C GLY A 63 -2.66 19.20 -8.60
N PHE A 64 -1.81 18.34 -9.18
CA PHE A 64 -0.73 18.77 -10.07
C PHE A 64 -1.23 19.43 -11.36
N ARG A 65 -2.31 18.94 -11.96
CA ARG A 65 -2.92 19.56 -13.15
C ARG A 65 -3.45 20.94 -12.82
N ARG A 66 -4.17 21.08 -11.71
CA ARG A 66 -4.70 22.38 -11.26
C ARG A 66 -3.60 23.37 -10.91
N LEU A 67 -2.53 22.93 -10.24
CA LEU A 67 -1.33 23.75 -10.00
C LEU A 67 -0.68 24.20 -11.31
N LYS A 68 -0.47 23.28 -12.25
CA LYS A 68 0.11 23.60 -13.56
C LYS A 68 -0.75 24.58 -14.35
N TYR A 69 -2.08 24.42 -14.30
CA TYR A 69 -3.02 25.37 -14.90
C TYR A 69 -2.89 26.76 -14.25
N GLN A 70 -2.92 26.84 -12.92
CA GLN A 70 -2.79 28.11 -12.19
C GLN A 70 -1.46 28.82 -12.45
N LEU A 71 -0.36 28.08 -12.60
CA LEU A 71 0.98 28.61 -12.90
C LEU A 71 1.20 28.94 -14.39
N SER A 72 0.26 28.59 -15.28
CA SER A 72 0.39 28.90 -16.70
C SER A 72 0.11 30.38 -17.01
N SER A 73 0.79 30.92 -18.03
CA SER A 73 0.58 32.28 -18.53
C SER A 73 -0.86 32.49 -19.04
N SER A 74 -1.40 33.72 -18.97
CA SER A 74 -2.78 34.03 -19.40
C SER A 74 -3.11 33.59 -20.83
N LYS A 75 -2.18 33.75 -21.79
CA LYS A 75 -2.37 33.26 -23.17
C LYS A 75 -2.55 31.75 -23.24
N LYS A 76 -1.79 31.03 -22.40
CA LYS A 76 -1.85 29.58 -22.31
C LYS A 76 -3.12 29.13 -21.58
N LYS A 77 -3.57 29.83 -20.53
CA LYS A 77 -4.85 29.52 -19.87
C LYS A 77 -6.04 29.61 -20.83
N GLN A 78 -6.13 30.68 -21.61
CA GLN A 78 -7.20 30.88 -22.61
C GLN A 78 -7.29 29.76 -23.66
N THR A 79 -6.19 29.06 -23.93
CA THR A 79 -6.15 27.99 -24.94
C THR A 79 -6.46 26.60 -24.39
N ILE A 80 -6.46 26.42 -23.06
CA ILE A 80 -6.76 25.15 -22.37
C ILE A 80 -7.88 25.30 -21.33
N GLU A 81 -8.60 26.43 -21.34
CA GLU A 81 -9.67 26.74 -20.38
C GLU A 81 -10.85 25.76 -20.49
N ASP A 82 -11.18 25.38 -21.72
CA ASP A 82 -12.25 24.44 -22.06
C ASP A 82 -11.78 22.97 -22.10
N ASP A 83 -10.48 22.73 -21.93
CA ASP A 83 -9.95 21.37 -21.94
C ASP A 83 -10.10 20.73 -20.54
N GLU A 84 -11.03 19.78 -20.43
CA GLU A 84 -11.30 19.04 -19.18
C GLU A 84 -10.09 18.29 -18.63
N PHE A 85 -9.12 17.91 -19.47
CA PHE A 85 -7.92 17.22 -19.02
C PHE A 85 -6.93 18.17 -18.32
N PHE A 86 -6.77 19.38 -18.85
CA PHE A 86 -5.82 20.39 -18.33
C PHE A 86 -6.44 21.34 -17.30
N ASN A 87 -7.73 21.60 -17.37
CA ASN A 87 -8.50 22.38 -16.40
C ASN A 87 -9.67 21.56 -15.81
N PRO A 88 -9.39 20.52 -15.01
CA PRO A 88 -10.43 19.68 -14.45
C PRO A 88 -11.29 20.48 -13.46
N LYS A 89 -12.55 20.76 -13.84
CA LYS A 89 -13.52 21.52 -13.03
C LYS A 89 -14.15 20.67 -11.92
N HIS A 90 -14.13 19.35 -12.07
CA HIS A 90 -14.67 18.39 -11.12
C HIS A 90 -13.63 17.35 -10.69
N ILE A 91 -13.79 16.84 -9.47
CA ILE A 91 -12.98 15.73 -8.94
C ILE A 91 -13.44 14.46 -9.66
N LYS A 92 -12.49 13.64 -10.13
CA LYS A 92 -12.75 12.47 -11.00
C LYS A 92 -13.64 11.40 -10.35
N LYS A 93 -13.66 11.29 -9.02
CA LYS A 93 -14.50 10.39 -8.22
C LYS A 93 -14.73 10.97 -6.83
N ASP A 94 -15.98 10.96 -6.36
CA ASP A 94 -16.34 11.46 -5.02
C ASP A 94 -16.09 10.44 -3.90
N HIS A 95 -16.06 9.14 -4.22
CA HIS A 95 -15.96 8.07 -3.22
C HIS A 95 -14.95 7.01 -3.67
N TYR A 96 -13.88 6.86 -2.89
CA TYR A 96 -12.93 5.75 -3.02
C TYR A 96 -13.32 4.67 -2.00
N MET A 97 -13.71 3.49 -2.50
CA MET A 97 -14.03 2.35 -1.63
C MET A 97 -12.78 1.53 -1.37
N ILE A 98 -12.17 1.74 -0.20
CA ILE A 98 -11.09 0.89 0.28
C ILE A 98 -11.69 -0.44 0.73
N SER A 99 -11.15 -1.55 0.24
CA SER A 99 -11.55 -2.87 0.71
C SER A 99 -11.22 -3.02 2.18
N SER A 100 -12.20 -3.43 3.00
CA SER A 100 -12.07 -3.47 4.46
C SER A 100 -10.97 -4.40 5.01
N TRP A 101 -10.35 -5.22 4.17
CA TRP A 101 -9.27 -6.14 4.50
C TRP A 101 -7.86 -5.56 4.29
N VAL A 102 -7.71 -4.52 3.45
CA VAL A 102 -6.40 -3.98 3.06
C VAL A 102 -5.68 -3.38 4.26
N ILE A 103 -6.33 -2.47 4.98
CA ILE A 103 -5.74 -1.81 6.16
C ILE A 103 -5.35 -2.82 7.26
N PRO A 104 -6.22 -3.78 7.66
CA PRO A 104 -5.83 -4.80 8.63
C PRO A 104 -4.60 -5.62 8.22
N ILE A 105 -4.55 -6.13 6.98
CA ILE A 105 -3.42 -6.96 6.53
C ILE A 105 -2.13 -6.14 6.49
N LEU A 106 -2.20 -4.87 6.08
CA LEU A 106 -1.07 -3.97 6.06
C LEU A 106 -0.48 -3.75 7.46
N LEU A 107 -1.33 -3.43 8.45
CA LEU A 107 -0.90 -3.21 9.83
C LEU A 107 -0.31 -4.48 10.47
N ILE A 108 -0.91 -5.64 10.20
CA ILE A 108 -0.41 -6.93 10.71
C ILE A 108 0.97 -7.24 10.14
N ASN A 109 1.18 -7.06 8.83
CA ASN A 109 2.49 -7.32 8.22
C ASN A 109 3.54 -6.29 8.63
N LEU A 110 3.16 -5.03 8.86
CA LEU A 110 4.05 -4.04 9.46
C LEU A 110 4.50 -4.47 10.87
N LEU A 111 3.57 -4.99 11.69
CA LEU A 111 3.89 -5.51 13.01
C LEU A 111 4.87 -6.70 12.91
N TYR A 112 4.62 -7.68 12.04
CA TYR A 112 5.53 -8.81 11.85
C TYR A 112 6.92 -8.37 11.39
N PHE A 113 7.00 -7.44 10.46
CA PHE A 113 8.26 -6.87 9.98
C PHE A 113 9.06 -6.24 11.12
N VAL A 114 8.44 -5.38 11.94
CA VAL A 114 9.11 -4.74 13.09
C VAL A 114 9.52 -5.76 14.14
N LEU A 115 8.64 -6.71 14.47
CA LEU A 115 8.95 -7.76 15.45
C LEU A 115 10.10 -8.65 14.97
N ALA A 116 10.15 -9.01 13.69
CA ALA A 116 11.24 -9.81 13.14
C ALA A 116 12.59 -9.10 13.29
N ILE A 117 12.65 -7.78 13.05
CA ILE A 117 13.84 -6.97 13.30
C ILE A 117 14.22 -7.03 14.78
N VAL A 118 13.30 -6.70 15.68
CA VAL A 118 13.58 -6.65 17.13
C VAL A 118 14.09 -7.99 17.64
N ILE A 119 13.45 -9.09 17.25
CA ILE A 119 13.85 -10.44 17.66
C ILE A 119 15.21 -10.79 17.06
N SER A 120 15.46 -10.47 15.79
CA SER A 120 16.75 -10.75 15.13
C SER A 120 17.93 -10.02 15.77
N PHE A 121 17.72 -8.86 16.40
CA PHE A 121 18.76 -8.14 17.15
C PHE A 121 18.87 -8.58 18.61
N SER A 122 17.92 -9.39 19.09
CA SER A 122 17.87 -9.87 20.48
C SER A 122 18.43 -11.27 20.67
N ILE A 123 18.76 -11.96 19.58
CA ILE A 123 19.31 -13.33 19.54
C ILE A 123 20.71 -13.25 18.91
#